data_AF-A0A7C1CM25-F1
#
_entry.id   AF-A0A7C1CM25-F1
#
_cell.length_a   1.000
_cell.length_b   1.000
_cell.length_c   1.000
_cell.angle_alpha   90.00
_cell.angle_beta   90.00
_cell.angle_gamma   90.00
#
_symmetry.space_group_name_H-M   'P 1'
#
loop_
_entity.id
_entity.type
_entity.pdbx_description
1 polymer ?
#
loop_
_entity_poly.entity_id
_entity_poly.type
_entity_poly.pdbx_seq_one_letter_code
_entity_poly.pdbx_strand_id
1 'polypeptide(L)'
;MSTKLTRRDFLRQSSQHAALAAGGMAAASSIIASQPTGAAADGVFQAGWATVSITPDRPVQLAGQFHERVSNSVLYPCLATALALEGKDASGGKEQAIMIACDVVNVGREETEAIRASVAAQLPDFDTRKLFINATHTHTGPTLAKGVYKDPDPGVMGPREYVPFFCERVAEAAIQGWANKHPATLSRAVGHAAVGFCRIAVYADGSSQMYGKSDRPDFVGLEGGHDHGLELLFLWDAAEQLSGIAINIACPSQVVEGQLYVCSDFWGPVREELKARYGEQVSVYPMTGAAGDQSPRDLIRRGRGEPDMRSEPGMREMARRIVNGVAYALETAQTARNADPVFRHHVESLDLPVRQVTDEEYTEARKELEKLLASGDVQPGSRDAAMVRRARNVVECYEKQDAESVYTMDLHVMRLGDVAIATNPFELYLEYGLQIKARSNAAQTFLSQLTNDRGRYLPTRRAVAGGAYGSRITDNRVGPEGGDALVARTLDIIARLWE
;
A
#
# COMPACT_ATOMS: atom_id res chain seq x y z
N MET A 1 20.71 -26.18 -36.13
CA MET A 1 19.71 -27.24 -36.38
C MET A 1 19.13 -27.64 -35.02
N SER A 2 18.23 -26.88 -34.41
CA SER A 2 16.77 -26.83 -34.60
C SER A 2 16.10 -28.21 -34.70
N THR A 3 15.67 -28.74 -33.56
CA THR A 3 14.57 -29.71 -33.46
C THR A 3 13.51 -29.12 -32.54
N LYS A 4 12.40 -28.68 -33.15
CA LYS A 4 11.22 -28.16 -32.45
C LYS A 4 10.41 -29.33 -31.89
N LEU A 5 10.18 -29.34 -30.57
CA LEU A 5 9.17 -30.18 -29.93
C LEU A 5 7.78 -29.64 -30.26
N THR A 6 6.84 -30.53 -30.59
CA THR A 6 5.50 -30.15 -31.03
C THR A 6 4.46 -30.37 -29.95
N ARG A 7 3.36 -29.61 -30.03
CA ARG A 7 2.22 -29.55 -29.10
C ARG A 7 1.52 -30.90 -28.82
N ARG A 8 1.85 -31.95 -29.57
CA ARG A 8 1.32 -33.32 -29.38
C ARG A 8 2.07 -34.12 -28.32
N ASP A 9 3.31 -33.77 -28.01
CA ASP A 9 4.12 -34.53 -27.03
C ASP A 9 3.74 -34.19 -25.59
N PHE A 10 3.17 -33.00 -25.36
CA PHE A 10 2.69 -32.55 -24.05
C PHE A 10 1.36 -33.21 -23.62
N LEU A 11 0.54 -33.68 -24.57
CA LEU A 11 -0.80 -34.24 -24.30
C LEU A 11 -0.81 -35.75 -24.03
N ARG A 12 0.35 -36.42 -24.10
CA ARG A 12 0.45 -37.88 -23.84
C ARG A 12 0.90 -38.25 -22.42
N GLN A 13 1.33 -37.30 -21.60
CA GLN A 13 1.77 -37.57 -20.22
C GLN A 13 0.69 -37.36 -19.15
N SER A 14 -0.53 -36.94 -19.52
CA SER A 14 -1.61 -36.64 -18.58
C SER A 14 -2.78 -37.64 -18.59
N SER A 15 -2.64 -38.80 -19.23
CA SER A 15 -3.73 -39.77 -19.40
C SER A 15 -3.39 -41.19 -18.95
N GLN A 16 -2.68 -41.34 -17.83
CA GLN A 16 -2.60 -42.61 -17.11
C GLN A 16 -2.89 -42.39 -15.63
N HIS A 17 -3.92 -43.11 -15.16
CA HIS A 17 -4.48 -43.21 -13.80
C HIS A 17 -5.86 -42.57 -13.63
N ALA A 18 -6.82 -43.02 -14.44
CA ALA A 18 -8.25 -42.93 -14.14
C ALA A 18 -8.94 -44.24 -14.56
N ALA A 19 -9.16 -45.14 -13.60
CA ALA A 19 -10.31 -46.05 -13.54
C ALA A 19 -10.14 -47.03 -12.37
N LEU A 20 -11.04 -46.94 -11.38
CA LEU A 20 -11.82 -48.03 -10.75
C LEU A 20 -12.14 -47.69 -9.29
N ALA A 21 -13.38 -47.25 -9.05
CA ALA A 21 -14.33 -47.91 -8.14
C ALA A 21 -15.57 -47.02 -7.96
N ALA A 22 -16.68 -47.47 -8.55
CA ALA A 22 -18.02 -47.04 -8.17
C ALA A 22 -18.42 -47.79 -6.88
N GLY A 23 -19.07 -47.10 -5.94
CA GLY A 23 -19.75 -47.74 -4.81
C GLY A 23 -20.02 -46.81 -3.63
N GLY A 24 -21.30 -46.55 -3.36
CA GLY A 24 -21.79 -46.14 -2.04
C GLY A 24 -22.03 -44.64 -1.84
N MET A 25 -23.24 -44.16 -2.18
CA MET A 25 -23.80 -42.97 -1.52
C MET A 25 -24.16 -43.35 -0.08
N ALA A 26 -23.38 -42.86 0.88
CA ALA A 26 -23.79 -42.71 2.25
C ALA A 26 -23.64 -41.23 2.62
N ALA A 27 -24.77 -40.55 2.86
CA ALA A 27 -24.79 -39.20 3.36
C ALA A 27 -24.24 -39.19 4.79
N ALA A 28 -22.97 -38.83 4.94
CA ALA A 28 -22.39 -38.52 6.24
C ALA A 28 -22.78 -37.08 6.59
N SER A 29 -23.83 -36.93 7.39
CA SER A 29 -24.09 -35.69 8.12
C SER A 29 -22.94 -35.44 9.08
N SER A 30 -22.00 -34.59 8.68
CA SER A 30 -20.98 -34.05 9.58
C SER A 30 -21.67 -33.09 10.56
N ILE A 31 -21.97 -33.61 11.75
CA ILE A 31 -22.30 -32.80 12.92
C ILE A 31 -21.04 -31.97 13.22
N ILE A 32 -21.09 -30.69 12.88
CA ILE A 32 -20.12 -29.71 13.38
C ILE A 32 -20.40 -29.60 14.88
N ALA A 33 -19.61 -30.32 15.68
CA ALA A 33 -19.57 -30.10 17.11
C ALA A 33 -19.01 -28.67 17.30
N SER A 34 -19.88 -27.73 17.65
CA SER A 34 -19.48 -26.41 18.12
C SER A 34 -18.64 -26.62 19.38
N GLN A 35 -17.32 -26.50 19.22
CA GLN A 35 -16.42 -26.34 20.35
C GLN A 35 -16.90 -25.13 21.16
N PRO A 36 -16.99 -25.24 22.49
CA PRO A 36 -17.35 -24.09 23.31
C PRO A 36 -16.29 -23.01 23.09
N THR A 37 -16.74 -21.83 22.66
CA THR A 37 -15.97 -20.60 22.69
C THR A 37 -15.54 -20.38 24.14
N GLY A 38 -14.31 -20.79 24.47
CA GLY A 38 -13.72 -20.47 25.76
C GLY A 38 -13.75 -18.95 25.90
N ALA A 39 -14.43 -18.46 26.93
CA ALA A 39 -14.39 -17.05 27.27
C ALA A 39 -12.92 -16.63 27.33
N ALA A 40 -12.56 -15.63 26.54
CA ALA A 40 -11.22 -15.06 26.55
C ALA A 40 -10.84 -14.75 27.99
N ALA A 41 -9.68 -15.21 28.44
CA ALA A 41 -9.14 -14.77 29.72
C ALA A 41 -8.98 -13.24 29.64
N ASP A 42 -9.71 -12.51 30.50
CA ASP A 42 -9.73 -11.06 30.49
C ASP A 42 -8.31 -10.47 30.56
N GLY A 43 -7.85 -9.88 29.47
CA GLY A 43 -6.60 -9.11 29.42
C GLY A 43 -5.38 -9.74 28.77
N VAL A 44 -5.54 -10.79 27.97
CA VAL A 44 -4.45 -11.27 27.10
C VAL A 44 -4.46 -10.49 25.79
N PHE A 45 -3.30 -10.12 25.26
CA PHE A 45 -3.20 -9.51 23.93
C PHE A 45 -3.69 -10.49 22.86
N GLN A 46 -4.50 -10.00 21.94
CA GLN A 46 -5.13 -10.80 20.89
C GLN A 46 -4.84 -10.22 19.52
N ALA A 47 -4.63 -11.13 18.57
CA ALA A 47 -4.51 -10.81 17.15
C ALA A 47 -5.45 -11.71 16.35
N GLY A 48 -6.02 -11.17 15.28
CA GLY A 48 -6.88 -11.88 14.36
C GLY A 48 -6.56 -11.50 12.93
N TRP A 49 -6.55 -12.49 12.04
CA TRP A 49 -6.21 -12.31 10.64
C TRP A 49 -7.39 -12.69 9.74
N ALA A 50 -7.53 -11.97 8.64
CA ALA A 50 -8.35 -12.40 7.52
C ALA A 50 -7.77 -11.88 6.20
N THR A 51 -7.89 -12.67 5.15
CA THR A 51 -7.52 -12.29 3.80
C THR A 51 -8.65 -12.63 2.86
N VAL A 52 -9.10 -11.66 2.09
CA VAL A 52 -10.17 -11.83 1.10
C VAL A 52 -9.69 -11.38 -0.28
N SER A 53 -10.30 -11.93 -1.33
CA SER A 53 -10.06 -11.45 -2.68
C SER A 53 -10.80 -10.13 -2.92
N ILE A 54 -10.08 -9.16 -3.48
CA ILE A 54 -10.64 -7.96 -4.10
C ILE A 54 -10.43 -8.00 -5.62
N THR A 55 -10.13 -9.17 -6.17
CA THR A 55 -9.90 -9.34 -7.62
C THR A 55 -11.25 -9.36 -8.34
N PRO A 56 -11.43 -8.55 -9.40
CA PRO A 56 -12.66 -8.59 -10.19
C PRO A 56 -12.75 -9.89 -10.99
N ASP A 57 -13.98 -10.32 -11.30
CA ASP A 57 -14.29 -11.55 -12.03
C ASP A 57 -14.29 -11.38 -13.56
N ARG A 58 -14.05 -10.16 -14.04
CA ARG A 58 -14.06 -9.77 -15.46
C ARG A 58 -13.06 -8.65 -15.75
N PRO A 59 -12.82 -8.30 -17.04
CA PRO A 59 -11.98 -7.16 -17.40
C PRO A 59 -12.35 -5.90 -16.61
N VAL A 60 -11.36 -5.15 -16.15
CA VAL A 60 -11.54 -3.97 -15.29
C VAL A 60 -10.64 -2.84 -15.76
N GLN A 61 -11.07 -1.59 -15.55
CA GLN A 61 -10.21 -0.43 -15.73
C GLN A 61 -9.09 -0.42 -14.67
N LEU A 62 -7.83 -0.31 -15.11
CA LEU A 62 -6.64 -0.35 -14.27
C LEU A 62 -6.15 1.07 -13.91
N ALA A 63 -5.76 1.27 -12.65
CA ALA A 63 -5.22 2.54 -12.17
C ALA A 63 -3.68 2.62 -12.23
N GLY A 64 -3.15 3.85 -12.17
CA GLY A 64 -1.71 4.13 -12.02
C GLY A 64 -1.03 4.78 -13.22
N GLN A 65 -1.71 4.83 -14.37
CA GLN A 65 -1.18 5.49 -15.58
C GLN A 65 -2.05 6.67 -16.01
N PHE A 66 -1.47 7.61 -16.77
CA PHE A 66 -2.18 8.80 -17.24
C PHE A 66 -3.25 8.50 -18.29
N HIS A 67 -3.12 7.38 -18.99
CA HIS A 67 -4.11 6.91 -19.94
C HIS A 67 -4.84 5.69 -19.38
N GLU A 68 -6.06 5.48 -19.87
CA GLU A 68 -6.85 4.29 -19.55
C GLU A 68 -6.13 3.02 -19.99
N ARG A 69 -6.19 2.01 -19.12
CA ARG A 69 -5.85 0.62 -19.45
C ARG A 69 -6.99 -0.27 -18.96
N VAL A 70 -7.24 -1.35 -19.68
CA VAL A 70 -8.22 -2.38 -19.32
C VAL A 70 -7.48 -3.70 -19.17
N SER A 71 -7.80 -4.45 -18.11
CA SER A 71 -7.20 -5.76 -17.90
C SER A 71 -7.66 -6.79 -18.93
N ASN A 72 -6.76 -7.68 -19.34
CA ASN A 72 -7.05 -8.80 -20.23
C ASN A 72 -6.92 -10.17 -19.53
N SER A 73 -6.37 -10.20 -18.31
CA SER A 73 -6.12 -11.39 -17.51
C SER A 73 -5.79 -10.99 -16.06
N VAL A 74 -5.66 -12.00 -15.19
CA VAL A 74 -5.14 -11.86 -13.82
C VAL A 74 -3.85 -12.67 -13.76
N LEU A 75 -2.74 -12.02 -13.40
CA LEU A 75 -1.46 -12.70 -13.18
C LEU A 75 -1.31 -13.11 -11.71
N TYR A 76 -1.54 -12.16 -10.80
CA TYR A 76 -1.63 -12.40 -9.37
C TYR A 76 -2.90 -11.74 -8.83
N PRO A 77 -3.69 -12.41 -7.97
CA PRO A 77 -4.88 -11.79 -7.41
C PRO A 77 -4.51 -10.58 -6.56
N CYS A 78 -5.36 -9.56 -6.61
CA CYS A 78 -5.38 -8.47 -5.65
C CYS A 78 -6.17 -8.91 -4.40
N LEU A 79 -5.57 -8.72 -3.23
CA LEU A 79 -6.12 -9.13 -1.95
C LEU A 79 -6.31 -7.93 -1.01
N ALA A 80 -7.22 -8.08 -0.05
CA ALA A 80 -7.28 -7.25 1.16
C ALA A 80 -6.93 -8.14 2.36
N THR A 81 -5.94 -7.72 3.16
CA THR A 81 -5.49 -8.44 4.37
C THR A 81 -5.76 -7.57 5.59
N ALA A 82 -6.59 -8.07 6.51
CA ALA A 82 -6.91 -7.41 7.76
C ALA A 82 -6.14 -8.04 8.93
N LEU A 83 -5.58 -7.18 9.77
CA LEU A 83 -5.02 -7.49 11.08
C LEU A 83 -5.86 -6.78 12.14
N ALA A 84 -6.62 -7.54 12.92
CA ALA A 84 -7.33 -7.05 14.09
C ALA A 84 -6.49 -7.25 15.35
N LEU A 85 -6.39 -6.23 16.19
CA LEU A 85 -5.67 -6.24 17.45
C LEU A 85 -6.61 -5.84 18.58
N GLU A 86 -6.52 -6.52 19.70
CA GLU A 86 -7.22 -6.16 20.94
C GLU A 86 -6.31 -6.45 22.13
N GLY A 87 -6.28 -5.54 23.11
CA GLY A 87 -5.47 -5.69 24.30
C GLY A 87 -5.86 -4.69 25.37
N LYS A 88 -4.96 -4.50 26.34
CA LYS A 88 -5.12 -3.50 27.39
C LYS A 88 -4.25 -2.28 27.13
N ASP A 89 -4.78 -1.10 27.41
CA ASP A 89 -3.98 0.09 27.54
C ASP A 89 -3.19 0.10 28.86
N ALA A 90 -2.34 1.11 29.04
CA ALA A 90 -1.53 1.26 30.24
C ALA A 90 -2.34 1.49 31.54
N SER A 91 -3.61 1.88 31.42
CA SER A 91 -4.56 2.04 32.54
C SER A 91 -5.39 0.78 32.80
N GLY A 92 -5.20 -0.28 32.01
CA GLY A 92 -6.00 -1.50 32.04
C GLY A 92 -7.33 -1.42 31.29
N GLY A 93 -7.59 -0.30 30.60
CA GLY A 93 -8.73 -0.11 29.71
C GLY A 93 -8.58 -0.92 28.42
N LYS A 94 -9.69 -1.13 27.70
CA LYS A 94 -9.70 -1.88 26.45
C LYS A 94 -9.13 -1.05 25.30
N GLU A 95 -8.12 -1.57 24.61
CA GLU A 95 -7.51 -0.95 23.42
C GLU A 95 -7.63 -1.86 22.20
N GLN A 96 -7.81 -1.26 21.02
CA GLN A 96 -8.23 -1.95 19.80
C GLN A 96 -7.63 -1.29 18.54
N ALA A 97 -7.40 -2.09 17.50
CA ALA A 97 -7.13 -1.58 16.16
C ALA A 97 -7.58 -2.59 15.10
N ILE A 98 -7.97 -2.10 13.92
CA ILE A 98 -8.05 -2.91 12.70
C ILE A 98 -7.21 -2.23 11.62
N MET A 99 -6.19 -2.93 11.15
CA MET A 99 -5.32 -2.47 10.08
C MET A 99 -5.68 -3.28 8.83
N ILE A 100 -5.85 -2.64 7.68
CA ILE A 100 -6.16 -3.34 6.43
C ILE A 100 -5.20 -2.89 5.32
N ALA A 101 -4.54 -3.84 4.66
CA ALA A 101 -3.71 -3.60 3.50
C ALA A 101 -4.39 -4.11 2.23
N CYS A 102 -4.51 -3.25 1.22
CA CYS A 102 -5.23 -3.53 -0.02
C CYS A 102 -4.31 -3.42 -1.25
N ASP A 103 -4.38 -4.42 -2.14
CA ASP A 103 -3.66 -4.44 -3.41
C ASP A 103 -4.32 -3.54 -4.47
N VAL A 104 -4.27 -2.22 -4.24
CA VAL A 104 -4.77 -1.16 -5.13
C VAL A 104 -3.77 0.01 -5.20
N VAL A 105 -4.03 1.01 -6.05
CA VAL A 105 -3.17 2.22 -6.14
C VAL A 105 -3.32 3.09 -4.89
N ASN A 106 -4.54 3.39 -4.46
CA ASN A 106 -4.85 4.20 -3.29
C ASN A 106 -6.28 3.91 -2.85
N VAL A 107 -6.63 4.29 -1.62
CA VAL A 107 -8.00 4.26 -1.08
C VAL A 107 -8.34 5.69 -0.68
N GLY A 108 -9.47 6.23 -1.13
CA GLY A 108 -9.89 7.59 -0.79
C GLY A 108 -10.71 7.64 0.48
N ARG A 109 -10.89 8.85 1.01
CA ARG A 109 -11.70 9.09 2.21
C ARG A 109 -13.12 8.54 2.08
N GLU A 110 -13.79 8.72 0.94
CA GLU A 110 -15.15 8.20 0.71
C GLU A 110 -15.22 6.67 0.86
N GLU A 111 -14.27 5.94 0.30
CA GLU A 111 -14.23 4.48 0.42
C GLU A 111 -13.93 4.05 1.86
N THR A 112 -12.99 4.72 2.53
CA THR A 112 -12.67 4.48 3.94
C THR A 112 -13.89 4.66 4.85
N GLU A 113 -14.63 5.76 4.69
CA GLU A 113 -15.83 6.04 5.50
C GLU A 113 -16.96 5.04 5.21
N ALA A 114 -17.15 4.64 3.94
CA ALA A 114 -18.12 3.61 3.59
C ALA A 114 -17.80 2.26 4.25
N ILE A 115 -16.52 1.89 4.29
CA ILE A 115 -16.05 0.67 4.95
C ILE A 115 -16.25 0.77 6.47
N ARG A 116 -15.84 1.89 7.09
CA ARG A 116 -16.06 2.13 8.53
C ARG A 116 -17.53 2.05 8.91
N ALA A 117 -18.42 2.62 8.10
CA ALA A 117 -19.86 2.53 8.32
C ALA A 117 -20.38 1.07 8.24
N SER A 118 -19.90 0.29 7.26
CA SER A 118 -20.26 -1.13 7.14
C SER A 118 -19.78 -1.95 8.34
N VAL A 119 -18.55 -1.69 8.81
CA VAL A 119 -17.98 -2.34 9.99
C VAL A 119 -18.73 -1.95 11.26
N ALA A 120 -19.07 -0.67 11.46
CA ALA A 120 -19.83 -0.19 12.62
C ALA A 120 -21.19 -0.89 12.75
N ALA A 121 -21.84 -1.19 11.63
CA ALA A 121 -23.13 -1.88 11.62
C ALA A 121 -23.04 -3.34 12.11
N GLN A 122 -21.87 -3.97 12.04
CA GLN A 122 -21.67 -5.39 12.39
C GLN A 122 -20.83 -5.58 13.67
N LEU A 123 -20.00 -4.60 14.02
CA LEU A 123 -19.13 -4.60 15.19
C LEU A 123 -19.41 -3.38 16.09
N PRO A 124 -20.54 -3.36 16.82
CA PRO A 124 -20.94 -2.19 17.63
C PRO A 124 -19.98 -1.87 18.78
N ASP A 125 -19.19 -2.86 19.24
CA ASP A 125 -18.23 -2.72 20.34
C ASP A 125 -16.81 -2.35 19.89
N PHE A 126 -16.63 -2.04 18.60
CA PHE A 126 -15.36 -1.61 18.02
C PHE A 126 -15.43 -0.13 17.62
N ASP A 127 -14.50 0.68 18.11
CA ASP A 127 -14.36 2.07 17.67
C ASP A 127 -13.82 2.11 16.24
N THR A 128 -14.68 2.35 15.24
CA THR A 128 -14.29 2.36 13.83
C THR A 128 -13.32 3.47 13.45
N ARG A 129 -13.11 4.47 14.31
CA ARG A 129 -12.01 5.43 14.14
C ARG A 129 -10.65 4.78 14.33
N LYS A 130 -10.57 3.63 15.00
CA LYS A 130 -9.34 2.81 15.17
C LYS A 130 -9.14 1.81 14.03
N LEU A 131 -9.92 1.92 12.95
CA LEU A 131 -9.70 1.22 11.69
C LEU A 131 -9.00 2.12 10.68
N PHE A 132 -7.94 1.62 10.06
CA PHE A 132 -7.29 2.29 8.93
C PHE A 132 -6.95 1.34 7.80
N ILE A 133 -6.91 1.88 6.58
CA ILE A 133 -6.75 1.14 5.34
C ILE A 133 -5.60 1.74 4.55
N ASN A 134 -4.58 0.95 4.22
CA ASN A 134 -3.47 1.35 3.36
C ASN A 134 -3.49 0.62 2.02
N ALA A 135 -2.92 1.27 1.01
CA ALA A 135 -2.68 0.66 -0.30
C ALA A 135 -1.23 0.16 -0.44
N THR A 136 -1.05 -0.95 -1.15
CA THR A 136 0.28 -1.41 -1.57
C THR A 136 0.85 -0.60 -2.75
N HIS A 137 0.01 0.24 -3.35
CA HIS A 137 0.31 1.08 -4.51
C HIS A 137 0.64 0.28 -5.77
N THR A 138 -0.12 -0.80 -6.05
CA THR A 138 0.02 -1.54 -7.32
C THR A 138 -0.58 -0.77 -8.49
N HIS A 139 0.22 -0.56 -9.54
CA HIS A 139 -0.18 0.14 -10.78
C HIS A 139 -0.83 -0.78 -11.82
N THR A 140 -1.24 -1.96 -11.40
CA THR A 140 -2.02 -2.94 -12.17
C THR A 140 -3.22 -3.43 -11.36
N GLY A 141 -3.64 -2.69 -10.34
CA GLY A 141 -4.89 -2.91 -9.63
C GLY A 141 -6.08 -2.20 -10.29
N PRO A 142 -7.32 -2.62 -9.99
CA PRO A 142 -8.53 -1.91 -10.39
C PRO A 142 -8.55 -0.44 -9.93
N THR A 143 -9.19 0.44 -10.70
CA THR A 143 -9.37 1.84 -10.31
C THR A 143 -10.53 2.03 -9.33
N LEU A 144 -10.28 2.81 -8.27
CA LEU A 144 -11.32 3.32 -7.36
C LEU A 144 -11.73 4.77 -7.71
N ALA A 145 -11.02 5.43 -8.62
CA ALA A 145 -11.27 6.83 -8.97
C ALA A 145 -12.33 6.96 -10.07
N LYS A 146 -13.48 7.56 -9.73
CA LYS A 146 -14.55 7.88 -10.66
C LYS A 146 -14.17 9.09 -11.53
N GLY A 147 -14.57 9.10 -12.80
CA GLY A 147 -14.39 10.24 -13.72
C GLY A 147 -12.96 10.49 -14.21
N VAL A 148 -12.01 9.59 -13.92
CA VAL A 148 -10.63 9.69 -14.42
C VAL A 148 -10.51 9.16 -15.86
N TYR A 149 -11.25 8.11 -16.18
CA TYR A 149 -11.29 7.45 -17.49
C TYR A 149 -12.67 7.64 -18.15
N LYS A 150 -12.80 7.20 -19.40
CA LYS A 150 -14.11 7.11 -20.05
C LYS A 150 -15.04 6.15 -19.30
N ASP A 151 -16.33 6.20 -19.61
CA ASP A 151 -17.23 5.13 -19.21
C ASP A 151 -16.73 3.80 -19.79
N PRO A 152 -16.78 2.71 -19.00
CA PRO A 152 -16.19 1.44 -19.40
C PRO A 152 -16.91 0.85 -20.63
N ASP A 153 -16.13 0.19 -21.50
CA ASP A 153 -16.69 -0.56 -22.63
C ASP A 153 -17.57 -1.74 -22.14
N PRO A 154 -18.54 -2.24 -22.94
CA PRO A 154 -19.39 -3.35 -22.52
C PRO A 154 -18.60 -4.57 -22.04
N GLY A 155 -18.96 -5.07 -20.84
CA GLY A 155 -18.27 -6.19 -20.20
C GLY A 155 -17.02 -5.81 -19.41
N VAL A 156 -16.60 -4.54 -19.44
CA VAL A 156 -15.53 -4.01 -18.59
C VAL A 156 -16.15 -3.42 -17.32
N MET A 157 -15.61 -3.81 -16.17
CA MET A 157 -15.95 -3.23 -14.88
C MET A 157 -15.25 -1.88 -14.71
N GLY A 158 -16.04 -0.83 -14.45
CA GLY A 158 -15.55 0.50 -14.11
C GLY A 158 -15.65 0.80 -12.60
N PRO A 159 -15.12 1.94 -12.13
CA PRO A 159 -15.10 2.29 -10.72
C PRO A 159 -16.50 2.41 -10.08
N ARG A 160 -17.54 2.72 -10.88
CA ARG A 160 -18.93 2.81 -10.37
C ARG A 160 -19.45 1.49 -9.83
N GLU A 161 -18.97 0.37 -10.38
CA GLU A 161 -19.32 -0.98 -9.97
C GLU A 161 -18.27 -1.60 -9.05
N TYR A 162 -16.99 -1.37 -9.34
CA TYR A 162 -15.90 -1.95 -8.56
C TYR A 162 -15.84 -1.36 -7.14
N VAL A 163 -16.12 -0.08 -6.93
CA VAL A 163 -16.04 0.55 -5.60
C VAL A 163 -16.99 -0.10 -4.57
N PRO A 164 -18.29 -0.31 -4.86
CA PRO A 164 -19.17 -1.06 -3.96
C PRO A 164 -18.65 -2.47 -3.63
N PHE A 165 -18.22 -3.23 -4.63
CA PHE A 165 -17.64 -4.57 -4.45
C PHE A 165 -16.40 -4.51 -3.54
N PHE A 166 -15.49 -3.56 -3.81
CA PHE A 166 -14.29 -3.34 -3.02
C PHE A 166 -14.63 -3.03 -1.55
N CYS A 167 -15.52 -2.07 -1.31
CA CYS A 167 -15.91 -1.69 0.06
C CYS A 167 -16.53 -2.86 0.82
N GLU A 168 -17.38 -3.65 0.16
CA GLU A 168 -17.99 -4.84 0.76
C GLU A 168 -16.95 -5.89 1.15
N ARG A 169 -16.02 -6.20 0.24
CA ARG A 169 -14.94 -7.17 0.51
C ARG A 169 -14.00 -6.68 1.61
N VAL A 170 -13.60 -5.42 1.59
CA VAL A 170 -12.70 -4.89 2.62
C VAL A 170 -13.38 -4.85 4.00
N ALA A 171 -14.67 -4.51 4.07
CA ALA A 171 -15.43 -4.61 5.31
C ALA A 171 -15.53 -6.07 5.80
N GLU A 172 -15.77 -7.03 4.90
CA GLU A 172 -15.75 -8.46 5.24
C GLU A 172 -14.39 -8.88 5.83
N ALA A 173 -13.27 -8.46 5.25
CA ALA A 173 -11.93 -8.74 5.79
C ALA A 173 -11.79 -8.20 7.22
N ALA A 174 -12.25 -6.96 7.47
CA ALA A 174 -12.22 -6.36 8.81
C ALA A 174 -13.02 -7.20 9.82
N ILE A 175 -14.25 -7.58 9.45
CA ILE A 175 -15.18 -8.33 10.30
C ILE A 175 -14.65 -9.73 10.59
N GLN A 176 -14.16 -10.44 9.57
CA GLN A 176 -13.56 -11.76 9.73
C GLN A 176 -12.29 -11.69 10.58
N GLY A 177 -11.41 -10.71 10.32
CA GLY A 177 -10.19 -10.52 11.11
C GLY A 177 -10.53 -10.27 12.58
N TRP A 178 -11.53 -9.45 12.85
CA TRP A 178 -12.03 -9.20 14.20
C TRP A 178 -12.61 -10.43 14.87
N ALA A 179 -13.38 -11.25 14.15
CA ALA A 179 -13.95 -12.50 14.67
C ALA A 179 -12.87 -13.58 14.93
N ASN A 180 -11.79 -13.57 14.17
CA ASN A 180 -10.68 -14.53 14.26
C ASN A 180 -9.63 -14.16 15.33
N LYS A 181 -9.90 -13.15 16.18
CA LYS A 181 -8.99 -12.78 17.26
C LYS A 181 -8.78 -13.95 18.23
N HIS A 182 -7.53 -14.24 18.54
CA HIS A 182 -7.11 -15.24 19.50
C HIS A 182 -5.92 -14.71 20.30
N PRO A 183 -5.62 -15.26 21.50
CA PRO A 183 -4.40 -14.95 22.24
C PRO A 183 -3.17 -15.05 21.34
N ALA A 184 -2.38 -13.99 21.32
CA ALA A 184 -1.22 -13.89 20.45
C ALA A 184 -0.02 -13.29 21.20
N THR A 185 1.17 -13.54 20.67
CA THR A 185 2.38 -12.85 21.11
C THR A 185 3.02 -12.09 19.97
N LEU A 186 3.68 -10.99 20.32
CA LEU A 186 4.30 -10.05 19.41
C LEU A 186 5.82 -10.18 19.48
N SER A 187 6.49 -10.09 18.35
CA SER A 187 7.94 -9.79 18.32
C SER A 187 8.24 -8.92 17.12
N ARG A 188 9.35 -8.18 17.17
CA ARG A 188 9.78 -7.32 16.07
C ARG A 188 11.19 -7.68 15.63
N ALA A 189 11.55 -7.29 14.42
CA ALA A 189 12.92 -7.34 13.94
C ALA A 189 13.15 -6.26 12.88
N VAL A 190 14.41 -5.89 12.68
CA VAL A 190 14.83 -5.07 11.55
C VAL A 190 15.65 -5.94 10.62
N GLY A 191 15.21 -6.06 9.38
CA GLY A 191 15.97 -6.68 8.29
C GLY A 191 16.49 -5.61 7.31
N HIS A 192 17.17 -6.08 6.27
CA HIS A 192 17.53 -5.23 5.14
C HIS A 192 17.25 -5.94 3.82
N ALA A 193 16.69 -5.20 2.86
CA ALA A 193 16.46 -5.66 1.50
C ALA A 193 16.55 -4.48 0.51
N ALA A 194 17.32 -4.65 -0.56
CA ALA A 194 17.46 -3.62 -1.60
C ALA A 194 16.22 -3.59 -2.51
N VAL A 195 15.16 -2.90 -2.07
CA VAL A 195 13.84 -2.88 -2.73
C VAL A 195 13.49 -1.52 -3.33
N GLY A 196 13.57 -0.44 -2.54
CA GLY A 196 13.23 0.91 -2.97
C GLY A 196 14.47 1.68 -3.42
N PHE A 197 14.38 2.27 -4.60
CA PHE A 197 15.42 3.11 -5.18
C PHE A 197 14.89 4.50 -5.57
N CYS A 198 15.65 5.56 -5.28
CA CYS A 198 15.31 6.91 -5.69
C CYS A 198 15.10 6.96 -7.20
N ARG A 199 13.95 7.48 -7.61
CA ARG A 199 13.53 7.54 -9.01
C ARG A 199 13.72 8.91 -9.65
N ILE A 200 14.48 9.82 -9.03
CA ILE A 200 14.66 11.20 -9.51
C ILE A 200 16.13 11.45 -9.80
N ALA A 201 16.47 11.65 -11.07
CA ALA A 201 17.82 11.99 -11.51
C ALA A 201 18.01 13.51 -11.55
N VAL A 202 19.20 13.97 -11.14
CA VAL A 202 19.61 15.38 -11.11
C VAL A 202 20.71 15.62 -12.13
N TYR A 203 20.64 16.74 -12.84
CA TYR A 203 21.61 17.12 -13.87
C TYR A 203 22.40 18.40 -13.51
N ALA A 204 23.48 18.65 -14.23
CA ALA A 204 24.43 19.75 -13.94
C ALA A 204 23.83 21.16 -14.08
N ASP A 205 22.71 21.29 -14.78
CA ASP A 205 21.94 22.54 -14.91
C ASP A 205 20.99 22.80 -13.71
N GLY A 206 20.97 21.88 -12.73
CA GLY A 206 20.10 21.94 -11.56
C GLY A 206 18.71 21.34 -11.77
N SER A 207 18.38 20.87 -12.98
CA SER A 207 17.08 20.24 -13.26
C SER A 207 17.00 18.83 -12.68
N SER A 208 15.80 18.45 -12.21
CA SER A 208 15.47 17.08 -11.79
C SER A 208 14.45 16.42 -12.73
N GLN A 209 14.58 15.11 -12.93
CA GLN A 209 13.65 14.33 -13.74
C GLN A 209 13.33 12.97 -13.12
N MET A 210 12.03 12.71 -12.89
CA MET A 210 11.57 11.37 -12.52
C MET A 210 11.82 10.39 -13.67
N TYR A 211 12.42 9.24 -13.34
CA TYR A 211 12.92 8.23 -14.25
C TYR A 211 13.87 8.78 -15.33
N GLY A 212 14.59 9.86 -14.99
CA GLY A 212 15.60 10.47 -15.84
C GLY A 212 16.73 9.51 -16.22
N LYS A 213 17.43 9.85 -17.30
CA LYS A 213 18.54 9.04 -17.83
C LYS A 213 19.80 9.27 -17.00
N SER A 214 20.30 8.21 -16.39
CA SER A 214 21.54 8.18 -15.59
C SER A 214 22.82 7.94 -16.42
N ASP A 215 22.68 7.76 -17.73
CA ASP A 215 23.79 7.56 -18.68
C ASP A 215 24.13 8.84 -19.47
N ARG A 216 23.50 9.96 -19.14
CA ARG A 216 23.83 11.25 -19.75
C ARG A 216 25.15 11.81 -19.19
N PRO A 217 25.97 12.50 -20.00
CA PRO A 217 27.22 13.14 -19.53
C PRO A 217 27.05 14.18 -18.42
N ASP A 218 25.87 14.81 -18.33
CA ASP A 218 25.54 15.83 -17.35
C ASP A 218 24.76 15.30 -16.13
N PHE A 219 24.61 13.97 -16.00
CA PHE A 219 24.05 13.35 -14.79
C PHE A 219 24.99 13.59 -13.61
N VAL A 220 24.44 14.16 -12.53
CA VAL A 220 25.19 14.47 -11.30
C VAL A 220 24.93 13.43 -10.22
N GLY A 221 23.69 12.96 -10.10
CA GLY A 221 23.30 12.03 -9.05
C GLY A 221 21.80 11.84 -8.95
N LEU A 222 21.38 11.17 -7.88
CA LEU A 222 19.97 11.03 -7.52
C LEU A 222 19.59 12.09 -6.50
N GLU A 223 18.36 12.59 -6.58
CA GLU A 223 17.86 13.64 -5.69
C GLU A 223 17.73 13.15 -4.25
N GLY A 224 17.17 11.96 -4.07
CA GLY A 224 16.92 11.31 -2.78
C GLY A 224 17.87 10.16 -2.48
N GLY A 225 17.90 9.75 -1.22
CA GLY A 225 18.58 8.53 -0.79
C GLY A 225 17.76 7.27 -1.06
N HIS A 226 18.16 6.19 -0.40
CA HIS A 226 17.49 4.89 -0.40
C HIS A 226 17.23 4.45 1.04
N ASP A 227 16.07 3.86 1.31
CA ASP A 227 15.82 3.12 2.56
C ASP A 227 15.65 1.64 2.21
N HIS A 228 16.69 0.86 2.55
CA HIS A 228 16.70 -0.59 2.40
C HIS A 228 16.34 -1.30 3.71
N GLY A 229 15.92 -0.55 4.73
CA GLY A 229 15.39 -1.10 5.96
C GLY A 229 14.10 -1.85 5.70
N LEU A 230 13.96 -2.98 6.40
CA LEU A 230 12.78 -3.83 6.38
C LEU A 230 12.26 -3.90 7.81
N GLU A 231 11.22 -3.12 8.11
CA GLU A 231 10.60 -3.18 9.44
C GLU A 231 9.65 -4.36 9.48
N LEU A 232 9.81 -5.23 10.49
CA LEU A 232 9.08 -6.49 10.60
C LEU A 232 8.41 -6.62 11.96
N LEU A 233 7.12 -6.94 11.91
CA LEU A 233 6.31 -7.30 13.05
C LEU A 233 5.81 -8.73 12.87
N PHE A 234 6.14 -9.62 13.78
CA PHE A 234 5.72 -11.01 13.76
C PHE A 234 4.68 -11.26 14.84
N LEU A 235 3.56 -11.84 14.45
CA LEU A 235 2.55 -12.33 15.37
C LEU A 235 2.58 -13.86 15.43
N TRP A 236 2.50 -14.39 16.64
CA TRP A 236 2.52 -15.81 16.94
C TRP A 236 1.25 -16.21 17.65
N ASP A 237 0.71 -17.38 17.33
CA ASP A 237 -0.46 -17.92 18.00
C ASP A 237 -0.10 -18.58 19.35
N ALA A 238 -1.11 -19.10 20.05
CA ALA A 238 -0.94 -19.80 21.32
C ALA A 238 -0.17 -21.13 21.21
N ALA A 239 -0.02 -21.68 19.99
CA ALA A 239 0.81 -22.85 19.71
C ALA A 239 2.24 -22.47 19.30
N GLU A 240 2.61 -21.20 19.50
CA GLU A 240 3.91 -20.62 19.13
C GLU A 240 4.24 -20.72 17.63
N GLN A 241 3.22 -20.91 16.79
CA GLN A 241 3.37 -20.87 15.34
C GLN A 241 3.22 -19.45 14.82
N LEU A 242 3.96 -19.14 13.76
CA LEU A 242 3.84 -17.84 13.11
C LEU A 242 2.45 -17.73 12.47
N SER A 243 1.65 -16.76 12.88
CA SER A 243 0.31 -16.50 12.33
C SER A 243 0.32 -15.41 11.27
N GLY A 244 1.26 -14.47 11.35
CA GLY A 244 1.43 -13.49 10.28
C GLY A 244 2.57 -12.51 10.50
N ILE A 245 2.84 -11.75 9.44
CA ILE A 245 3.94 -10.79 9.36
C ILE A 245 3.41 -9.47 8.81
N ALA A 246 3.62 -8.37 9.53
CA ALA A 246 3.53 -7.03 8.95
C ALA A 246 4.90 -6.60 8.45
N ILE A 247 4.96 -6.18 7.18
CA ILE A 247 6.19 -5.89 6.46
C ILE A 247 6.13 -4.46 5.94
N ASN A 248 7.02 -3.59 6.45
CA ASN A 248 7.10 -2.20 6.00
C ASN A 248 8.38 -1.91 5.22
N ILE A 249 8.21 -1.45 3.98
CA ILE A 249 9.30 -1.12 3.05
C ILE A 249 9.05 0.21 2.36
N ALA A 250 10.10 0.98 2.11
CA ALA A 250 10.05 2.24 1.35
C ALA A 250 10.04 2.00 -0.17
N CYS A 251 9.10 1.18 -0.66
CA CYS A 251 8.97 0.88 -2.08
C CYS A 251 7.51 0.68 -2.48
N PRO A 252 6.99 1.43 -3.45
CA PRO A 252 5.68 1.14 -4.03
C PRO A 252 5.71 -0.13 -4.89
N SER A 253 4.55 -0.75 -5.06
CA SER A 253 4.37 -2.01 -5.81
C SER A 253 4.30 -1.78 -7.33
N GLN A 254 5.40 -1.34 -7.93
CA GLN A 254 5.42 -0.80 -9.30
C GLN A 254 6.36 -1.54 -10.27
N VAL A 255 6.68 -2.82 -10.03
CA VAL A 255 7.52 -3.58 -10.97
C VAL A 255 6.81 -3.68 -12.31
N VAL A 256 5.56 -4.17 -12.32
CA VAL A 256 4.79 -4.41 -13.55
C VAL A 256 3.89 -3.22 -13.90
N GLU A 257 4.25 -2.00 -13.48
CA GLU A 257 3.51 -0.79 -13.84
C GLU A 257 3.32 -0.69 -15.36
N GLY A 258 2.10 -0.32 -15.79
CA GLY A 258 1.76 -0.14 -17.20
C GLY A 258 1.34 -1.42 -17.95
N GLN A 259 1.44 -2.60 -17.34
CA GLN A 259 0.97 -3.85 -17.96
C GLN A 259 -0.57 -3.93 -18.02
N LEU A 260 -1.12 -4.86 -18.81
CA LEU A 260 -2.56 -4.97 -19.08
C LEU A 260 -3.23 -6.15 -18.36
N TYR A 261 -2.71 -6.59 -17.22
CA TYR A 261 -3.29 -7.64 -16.40
C TYR A 261 -3.47 -7.15 -14.96
N VAL A 262 -4.37 -7.78 -14.20
CA VAL A 262 -4.50 -7.54 -12.76
C VAL A 262 -3.34 -8.23 -12.02
N CYS A 263 -2.68 -7.50 -11.12
CA CYS A 263 -1.54 -8.03 -10.35
C CYS A 263 -1.39 -7.30 -9.01
N SER A 264 -1.17 -8.06 -7.93
CA SER A 264 -0.66 -7.54 -6.65
C SER A 264 0.85 -7.23 -6.67
N ASP A 265 1.44 -7.14 -7.86
CA ASP A 265 2.88 -6.93 -8.10
C ASP A 265 3.75 -7.91 -7.29
N PHE A 266 4.91 -7.49 -6.77
CA PHE A 266 5.80 -8.35 -5.98
C PHE A 266 5.18 -8.90 -4.69
N TRP A 267 4.06 -8.36 -4.18
CA TRP A 267 3.40 -8.92 -2.98
C TRP A 267 2.74 -10.28 -3.25
N GLY A 268 2.36 -10.57 -4.50
CA GLY A 268 1.89 -11.90 -4.90
C GLY A 268 2.93 -12.99 -4.60
N PRO A 269 4.11 -12.95 -5.27
CA PRO A 269 5.18 -13.91 -5.01
C PRO A 269 5.72 -13.85 -3.56
N VAL A 270 5.74 -12.69 -2.88
CA VAL A 270 6.12 -12.64 -1.45
C VAL A 270 5.20 -13.51 -0.59
N ARG A 271 3.89 -13.46 -0.82
CA ARG A 271 2.92 -14.28 -0.10
C ARG A 271 3.12 -15.76 -0.38
N GLU A 272 3.32 -16.14 -1.65
CA GLU A 272 3.59 -17.52 -2.05
C GLU A 272 4.83 -18.06 -1.32
N GLU A 273 5.94 -17.33 -1.36
CA GLU A 273 7.23 -17.78 -0.81
C GLU A 273 7.23 -17.82 0.73
N LEU A 274 6.61 -16.84 1.40
CA LEU A 274 6.49 -16.85 2.86
C LEU A 274 5.61 -18.01 3.34
N LYS A 275 4.49 -18.28 2.67
CA LYS A 275 3.63 -19.43 3.00
C LYS A 275 4.32 -20.76 2.74
N ALA A 276 5.04 -20.88 1.62
CA ALA A 276 5.82 -22.08 1.33
C ALA A 276 6.89 -22.34 2.40
N ARG A 277 7.48 -21.29 2.99
CA ARG A 277 8.54 -21.40 4.00
C ARG A 277 8.03 -21.58 5.43
N TYR A 278 6.94 -20.91 5.79
CA TYR A 278 6.48 -20.80 7.19
C TYR A 278 5.07 -21.37 7.44
N GLY A 279 4.40 -21.84 6.39
CA GLY A 279 3.09 -22.48 6.44
C GLY A 279 1.95 -21.63 5.86
N GLU A 280 0.91 -22.30 5.37
CA GLU A 280 -0.26 -21.68 4.71
C GLU A 280 -1.07 -20.75 5.62
N GLN A 281 -0.96 -20.92 6.94
CA GLN A 281 -1.61 -20.09 7.94
C GLN A 281 -1.02 -18.67 8.02
N VAL A 282 0.19 -18.45 7.50
CA VAL A 282 0.88 -17.16 7.60
C VAL A 282 0.18 -16.11 6.75
N SER A 283 -0.35 -15.10 7.42
CA SER A 283 -0.87 -13.88 6.79
C SER A 283 0.26 -12.86 6.56
N VAL A 284 0.15 -12.08 5.48
CA VAL A 284 1.14 -11.05 5.14
C VAL A 284 0.42 -9.71 5.03
N TYR A 285 0.79 -8.77 5.90
CA TYR A 285 0.33 -7.38 5.87
C TYR A 285 1.38 -6.49 5.19
N PRO A 286 1.21 -6.15 3.90
CA PRO A 286 2.11 -5.26 3.19
C PRO A 286 1.86 -3.79 3.55
N MET A 287 2.88 -3.11 4.04
CA MET A 287 2.84 -1.70 4.39
C MET A 287 3.84 -0.92 3.55
N THR A 288 3.33 -0.04 2.69
CA THR A 288 4.19 0.88 1.93
C THR A 288 4.65 2.01 2.86
N GLY A 289 5.96 2.14 3.04
CA GLY A 289 6.63 3.22 3.76
C GLY A 289 6.63 4.54 2.99
N ALA A 290 7.39 5.52 3.48
CA ALA A 290 7.61 6.78 2.76
C ALA A 290 8.36 6.50 1.45
N ALA A 291 7.65 6.53 0.32
CA ALA A 291 8.18 6.04 -0.94
C ALA A 291 7.77 6.90 -2.16
N GLY A 292 7.37 8.16 -1.95
CA GLY A 292 6.92 9.05 -3.03
C GLY A 292 8.00 9.37 -4.06
N ASP A 293 9.27 9.32 -3.69
CA ASP A 293 10.43 9.47 -4.56
C ASP A 293 11.18 8.16 -4.79
N GLN A 294 10.59 7.01 -4.41
CA GLN A 294 11.18 5.68 -4.56
C GLN A 294 10.43 4.84 -5.61
N SER A 295 11.12 3.83 -6.16
CA SER A 295 10.56 2.83 -7.08
C SER A 295 11.35 1.52 -6.97
N PRO A 296 10.81 0.40 -7.49
CA PRO A 296 11.57 -0.85 -7.57
C PRO A 296 12.65 -0.84 -8.67
N ARG A 297 12.96 0.31 -9.27
CA ARG A 297 13.90 0.45 -10.40
C ARG A 297 15.20 1.10 -9.93
N ASP A 298 16.30 0.37 -9.97
CA ASP A 298 17.63 0.96 -9.83
C ASP A 298 18.00 1.74 -11.11
N LEU A 299 17.90 3.07 -11.07
CA LEU A 299 18.28 3.92 -12.21
C LEU A 299 19.77 3.80 -12.56
N ILE A 300 20.64 3.49 -11.60
CA ILE A 300 22.08 3.37 -11.80
C ILE A 300 22.46 2.03 -12.44
N ARG A 301 21.66 0.97 -12.27
CA ARG A 301 21.90 -0.35 -12.89
C ARG A 301 20.84 -0.74 -13.90
N ARG A 302 19.99 0.20 -14.31
CA ARG A 302 18.90 -0.02 -15.27
C ARG A 302 19.38 -0.74 -16.53
N GLY A 303 18.82 -1.91 -16.78
CA GLY A 303 19.15 -2.74 -17.94
C GLY A 303 20.53 -3.41 -17.86
N ARG A 304 21.16 -3.47 -16.67
CA ARG A 304 22.49 -4.05 -16.44
C ARG A 304 22.44 -5.09 -15.32
N GLY A 305 22.26 -6.36 -15.67
CA GLY A 305 22.42 -7.50 -14.75
C GLY A 305 21.24 -7.77 -13.81
N GLU A 306 20.32 -6.82 -13.64
CA GLU A 306 19.05 -7.09 -12.94
C GLU A 306 18.03 -7.76 -13.88
N PRO A 307 17.16 -8.64 -13.34
CA PRO A 307 15.96 -9.09 -14.04
C PRO A 307 15.11 -7.91 -14.52
N ASP A 308 14.29 -8.16 -15.54
CA ASP A 308 13.43 -7.11 -16.08
C ASP A 308 12.40 -6.65 -15.05
N MET A 309 12.64 -5.47 -14.48
CA MET A 309 11.74 -4.77 -13.55
C MET A 309 10.50 -4.20 -14.26
N ARG A 310 9.97 -4.91 -15.26
CA ARG A 310 8.70 -4.66 -15.98
C ARG A 310 7.89 -5.93 -16.21
N SER A 311 8.37 -7.07 -15.72
CA SER A 311 7.76 -8.37 -15.91
C SER A 311 7.90 -9.23 -14.66
N GLU A 312 7.31 -10.43 -14.69
CA GLU A 312 7.31 -11.38 -13.58
C GLU A 312 8.70 -11.72 -13.02
N PRO A 313 9.77 -11.90 -13.82
CA PRO A 313 11.13 -12.04 -13.30
C PRO A 313 11.56 -10.95 -12.31
N GLY A 314 11.21 -9.68 -12.58
CA GLY A 314 11.48 -8.58 -11.65
C GLY A 314 10.67 -8.70 -10.35
N MET A 315 9.40 -9.13 -10.45
CA MET A 315 8.55 -9.31 -9.26
C MET A 315 9.09 -10.40 -8.34
N ARG A 316 9.52 -11.52 -8.92
CA ARG A 316 10.13 -12.63 -8.18
C ARG A 316 11.47 -12.24 -7.56
N GLU A 317 12.26 -11.41 -8.24
CA GLU A 317 13.50 -10.88 -7.65
C GLU A 317 13.22 -9.97 -6.44
N MET A 318 12.22 -9.09 -6.54
CA MET A 318 11.79 -8.26 -5.42
C MET A 318 11.29 -9.13 -4.25
N ALA A 319 10.48 -10.14 -4.53
CA ALA A 319 10.00 -11.07 -3.52
C ALA A 319 11.15 -11.82 -2.84
N ARG A 320 12.08 -12.39 -3.62
CA ARG A 320 13.27 -13.06 -3.11
C ARG A 320 14.08 -12.16 -2.16
N ARG A 321 14.27 -10.88 -2.50
CA ARG A 321 14.98 -9.91 -1.65
C ARG A 321 14.25 -9.72 -0.31
N ILE A 322 12.94 -9.52 -0.35
CA ILE A 322 12.10 -9.32 0.85
C ILE A 322 12.11 -10.58 1.71
N VAL A 323 11.82 -11.75 1.14
CA VAL A 323 11.74 -13.04 1.83
C VAL A 323 13.06 -13.40 2.49
N ASN A 324 14.20 -13.15 1.81
CA ASN A 324 15.52 -13.35 2.40
C ASN A 324 15.76 -12.39 3.57
N GLY A 325 15.34 -11.13 3.46
CA GLY A 325 15.42 -10.16 4.56
C GLY A 325 14.57 -10.58 5.76
N VAL A 326 13.35 -11.06 5.53
CA VAL A 326 12.45 -11.61 6.57
C VAL A 326 13.10 -12.80 7.27
N ALA A 327 13.61 -13.75 6.49
CA ALA A 327 14.24 -14.95 7.01
C ALA A 327 15.47 -14.65 7.86
N TYR A 328 16.36 -13.80 7.35
CA TYR A 328 17.53 -13.37 8.09
C TYR A 328 17.15 -12.70 9.41
N ALA A 329 16.14 -11.82 9.39
CA ALA A 329 15.71 -11.09 10.57
C ALA A 329 15.06 -12.02 11.62
N LEU A 330 14.26 -13.00 11.21
CA LEU A 330 13.74 -14.05 12.08
C LEU A 330 14.85 -14.86 12.76
N GLU A 331 15.91 -15.17 12.03
CA GLU A 331 17.02 -16.00 12.54
C GLU A 331 17.99 -15.23 13.45
N THR A 332 18.14 -13.91 13.27
CA THR A 332 19.29 -13.17 13.86
C THR A 332 18.94 -11.92 14.66
N ALA A 333 17.78 -11.31 14.42
CA ALA A 333 17.47 -9.96 14.91
C ALA A 333 16.10 -9.85 15.61
N GLN A 334 15.42 -10.98 15.78
CA GLN A 334 14.10 -11.03 16.41
C GLN A 334 14.20 -10.75 17.92
N THR A 335 13.33 -9.87 18.42
CA THR A 335 13.16 -9.67 19.86
C THR A 335 12.49 -10.87 20.52
N ALA A 336 12.58 -10.95 21.85
CA ALA A 336 11.74 -11.87 22.61
C ALA A 336 10.24 -11.64 22.30
N ARG A 337 9.47 -12.72 22.35
CA ARG A 337 8.01 -12.66 22.19
C ARG A 337 7.38 -12.01 23.41
N ASN A 338 6.49 -11.06 23.18
CA ASN A 338 5.77 -10.31 24.18
C ASN A 338 4.27 -10.64 24.13
N ALA A 339 3.75 -11.24 25.20
CA ALA A 339 2.34 -11.60 25.33
C ALA A 339 1.46 -10.49 25.91
N ASP A 340 2.08 -9.43 26.42
CA ASP A 340 1.42 -8.27 27.03
C ASP A 340 2.11 -6.96 26.59
N PRO A 341 2.15 -6.67 25.27
CA PRO A 341 2.71 -5.43 24.79
C PRO A 341 1.88 -4.23 25.25
N VAL A 342 2.54 -3.16 25.70
CA VAL A 342 1.88 -1.87 25.92
C VAL A 342 1.18 -1.46 24.63
N PHE A 343 -0.15 -1.39 24.66
CA PHE A 343 -0.94 -1.05 23.48
C PHE A 343 -1.63 0.30 23.71
N ARG A 344 -1.35 1.27 22.84
CA ARG A 344 -2.05 2.57 22.81
C ARG A 344 -2.29 2.98 21.37
N HIS A 345 -3.48 3.46 21.05
CA HIS A 345 -3.81 3.93 19.70
C HIS A 345 -4.41 5.34 19.75
N HIS A 346 -3.62 6.32 19.32
CA HIS A 346 -4.07 7.69 19.15
C HIS A 346 -4.59 7.91 17.74
N VAL A 347 -5.77 8.53 17.63
CA VAL A 347 -6.38 8.92 16.36
C VAL A 347 -6.84 10.36 16.48
N GLU A 348 -6.45 11.18 15.51
CA GLU A 348 -6.93 12.56 15.42
C GLU A 348 -7.15 13.01 13.97
N SER A 349 -7.98 14.04 13.81
CA SER A 349 -8.03 14.82 12.57
C SER A 349 -6.93 15.88 12.62
N LEU A 350 -5.98 15.79 11.70
CA LEU A 350 -4.87 16.74 11.57
C LEU A 350 -5.09 17.64 10.35
N ASP A 351 -5.16 18.95 10.60
CA ASP A 351 -5.18 19.97 9.56
C ASP A 351 -3.76 20.31 9.13
N LEU A 352 -3.47 20.13 7.85
CA LEU A 352 -2.20 20.49 7.23
C LEU A 352 -2.39 21.70 6.32
N PRO A 353 -1.50 22.69 6.33
CA PRO A 353 -1.57 23.81 5.39
C PRO A 353 -1.45 23.28 3.96
N VAL A 354 -2.40 23.65 3.09
CA VAL A 354 -2.25 23.39 1.66
C VAL A 354 -1.15 24.27 1.06
N ARG A 355 -0.51 23.75 0.00
CA ARG A 355 0.43 24.54 -0.78
C ARG A 355 -0.33 25.63 -1.53
N GLN A 356 0.06 26.88 -1.30
CA GLN A 356 -0.44 28.02 -2.07
C GLN A 356 0.07 27.95 -3.50
N VAL A 357 -0.81 28.21 -4.47
CA VAL A 357 -0.49 28.32 -5.89
C VAL A 357 0.01 29.73 -6.15
N THR A 358 1.19 29.87 -6.76
CA THR A 358 1.72 31.21 -7.09
C THR A 358 1.01 31.82 -8.30
N ASP A 359 1.07 33.15 -8.45
CA ASP A 359 0.55 33.86 -9.64
C ASP A 359 1.19 33.34 -10.94
N GLU A 360 2.48 32.97 -10.88
CA GLU A 360 3.21 32.40 -12.00
C GLU A 360 2.69 31.00 -12.35
N GLU A 361 2.54 30.12 -11.36
CA GLU A 361 2.00 28.76 -11.54
C GLU A 361 0.55 28.81 -12.07
N TYR A 362 -0.26 29.74 -11.59
CA TYR A 362 -1.61 29.99 -12.09
C TYR A 362 -1.61 30.42 -13.56
N THR A 363 -0.76 31.41 -13.90
CA THR A 363 -0.64 31.92 -15.26
C THR A 363 -0.17 30.85 -16.24
N GLU A 364 0.82 30.04 -15.84
CA GLU A 364 1.30 28.92 -16.64
C GLU A 364 0.22 27.84 -16.81
N ALA A 365 -0.49 27.47 -15.74
CA ALA A 365 -1.56 26.49 -15.80
C ALA A 365 -2.70 26.94 -16.72
N ARG A 366 -3.08 28.22 -16.69
CA ARG A 366 -4.06 28.79 -17.62
C ARG A 366 -3.61 28.72 -19.06
N LYS A 367 -2.37 29.12 -19.34
CA LYS A 367 -1.80 29.07 -20.69
C LYS A 367 -1.77 27.64 -21.24
N GLU A 368 -1.37 26.67 -20.41
CA GLU A 368 -1.36 25.26 -20.81
C GLU A 368 -2.79 24.72 -21.02
N LEU A 369 -3.74 25.11 -20.16
CA LEU A 369 -5.15 24.75 -20.34
C LEU A 369 -5.72 25.31 -21.65
N GLU A 370 -5.48 26.58 -21.97
CA GLU A 370 -5.89 27.21 -23.23
C GLU A 370 -5.27 26.49 -24.44
N LYS A 371 -3.98 26.17 -24.37
CA LYS A 371 -3.27 25.43 -25.42
C LYS A 371 -3.81 24.02 -25.64
N LEU A 372 -4.07 23.27 -24.57
CA LEU A 372 -4.60 21.90 -24.66
C LEU A 372 -6.04 21.87 -25.20
N LEU A 373 -6.82 22.92 -24.96
CA LEU A 373 -8.20 23.04 -25.44
C LEU A 373 -8.30 23.66 -26.84
N ALA A 374 -7.22 24.30 -27.34
CA ALA A 374 -7.21 24.91 -28.67
C ALA A 374 -7.39 23.90 -29.81
N SER A 375 -7.04 22.62 -29.59
CA SER A 375 -7.24 21.53 -30.56
C SER A 375 -8.66 20.93 -30.55
N GLY A 376 -9.58 21.46 -29.74
CA GLY A 376 -10.94 20.96 -29.58
C GLY A 376 -11.10 19.95 -28.43
N ASP A 377 -12.16 19.15 -28.49
CA ASP A 377 -12.51 18.21 -27.42
C ASP A 377 -11.43 17.14 -27.21
N VAL A 378 -11.06 16.93 -25.95
CA VAL A 378 -10.04 15.97 -25.56
C VAL A 378 -10.68 14.62 -25.25
N GLN A 379 -10.14 13.56 -25.84
CA GLN A 379 -10.63 12.20 -25.66
C GLN A 379 -10.56 11.76 -24.19
N PRO A 380 -11.68 11.38 -23.54
CA PRO A 380 -11.66 10.92 -22.15
C PRO A 380 -10.72 9.73 -21.94
N GLY A 381 -10.02 9.69 -20.81
CA GLY A 381 -9.03 8.65 -20.53
C GLY A 381 -7.74 8.73 -21.37
N SER A 382 -7.57 9.73 -22.23
CA SER A 382 -6.30 9.99 -22.92
C SER A 382 -5.29 10.70 -22.00
N ARG A 383 -4.02 10.71 -22.43
CA ARG A 383 -2.97 11.49 -21.76
C ARG A 383 -3.31 12.97 -21.73
N ASP A 384 -3.84 13.52 -22.81
CA ASP A 384 -4.19 14.94 -22.91
C ASP A 384 -5.34 15.27 -21.94
N ALA A 385 -6.33 14.38 -21.78
CA ALA A 385 -7.41 14.57 -20.81
C ALA A 385 -6.87 14.61 -19.38
N ALA A 386 -5.85 13.78 -19.08
CA ALA A 386 -5.16 13.84 -17.81
C ALA A 386 -4.40 15.16 -17.62
N MET A 387 -3.77 15.71 -18.67
CA MET A 387 -3.08 17.00 -18.60
C MET A 387 -4.06 18.16 -18.41
N VAL A 388 -5.18 18.17 -19.14
CA VAL A 388 -6.26 19.17 -18.97
C VAL A 388 -6.78 19.17 -17.53
N ARG A 389 -7.10 17.99 -16.98
CA ARG A 389 -7.56 17.87 -15.59
C ARG A 389 -6.52 18.43 -14.61
N ARG A 390 -5.24 18.17 -14.82
CA ARG A 390 -4.16 18.64 -13.95
C ARG A 390 -4.00 20.16 -14.01
N ALA A 391 -3.99 20.75 -15.20
CA ALA A 391 -3.91 22.20 -15.36
C ALA A 391 -5.14 22.89 -14.75
N ARG A 392 -6.34 22.37 -15.04
CA ARG A 392 -7.60 22.86 -14.46
C ARG A 392 -7.60 22.81 -12.92
N ASN A 393 -7.10 21.72 -12.32
CA ASN A 393 -7.00 21.63 -10.86
C ASN A 393 -6.13 22.75 -10.27
N VAL A 394 -5.04 23.17 -10.92
CA VAL A 394 -4.19 24.26 -10.42
C VAL A 394 -4.94 25.59 -10.46
N VAL A 395 -5.67 25.85 -11.54
CA VAL A 395 -6.54 27.03 -11.69
C VAL A 395 -7.59 27.06 -10.58
N GLU A 396 -8.31 25.95 -10.38
CA GLU A 396 -9.34 25.83 -9.34
C GLU A 396 -8.76 25.95 -7.92
N CYS A 397 -7.56 25.40 -7.68
CA CYS A 397 -6.86 25.56 -6.40
C CYS A 397 -6.53 27.03 -6.14
N TYR A 398 -5.96 27.75 -7.12
CA TYR A 398 -5.66 29.17 -6.96
C TYR A 398 -6.92 30.01 -6.67
N GLU A 399 -8.03 29.74 -7.36
CA GLU A 399 -9.29 30.46 -7.19
C GLU A 399 -9.95 30.24 -5.82
N LYS A 400 -9.64 29.12 -5.15
CA LYS A 400 -10.22 28.73 -3.86
C LYS A 400 -9.26 28.81 -2.68
N GLN A 401 -7.97 29.09 -2.90
CA GLN A 401 -6.93 28.91 -1.88
C GLN A 401 -7.10 29.78 -0.62
N ASP A 402 -7.79 30.92 -0.73
CA ASP A 402 -8.12 31.77 0.42
C ASP A 402 -9.23 31.17 1.31
N ALA A 403 -10.15 30.40 0.70
CA ALA A 403 -11.26 29.77 1.41
C ALA A 403 -10.95 28.33 1.86
N GLU A 404 -10.10 27.62 1.12
CA GLU A 404 -9.70 26.23 1.38
C GLU A 404 -8.21 26.14 1.72
N SER A 405 -7.82 26.69 2.88
CA SER A 405 -6.40 26.83 3.29
C SER A 405 -5.83 25.63 4.05
N VAL A 406 -6.64 24.59 4.30
CA VAL A 406 -6.20 23.36 4.98
C VAL A 406 -6.62 22.09 4.25
N TYR A 407 -5.82 21.05 4.43
CA TYR A 407 -6.14 19.66 4.09
C TYR A 407 -6.20 18.84 5.38
N THR A 408 -7.39 18.37 5.74
CA THR A 408 -7.62 17.54 6.92
C THR A 408 -7.38 16.07 6.61
N MET A 409 -6.50 15.42 7.37
CA MET A 409 -6.23 13.98 7.30
C MET A 409 -6.52 13.27 8.62
N ASP A 410 -6.76 11.96 8.57
CA ASP A 410 -6.89 11.13 9.77
C ASP A 410 -5.49 10.60 10.13
N LEU A 411 -4.89 11.16 11.19
CA LEU A 411 -3.60 10.71 11.70
C LEU A 411 -3.80 9.61 12.72
N HIS A 412 -3.27 8.42 12.41
CA HIS A 412 -3.14 7.34 13.38
C HIS A 412 -1.70 7.27 13.85
N VAL A 413 -1.51 7.17 15.16
CA VAL A 413 -0.23 6.82 15.78
C VAL A 413 -0.50 5.77 16.85
N MET A 414 0.11 4.60 16.67
CA MET A 414 -0.10 3.45 17.54
C MET A 414 1.22 3.02 18.18
N ARG A 415 1.20 2.80 19.49
CA ARG A 415 2.25 2.13 20.23
C ARG A 415 1.86 0.67 20.45
N LEU A 416 2.77 -0.23 20.11
CA LEU A 416 2.64 -1.65 20.40
C LEU A 416 3.97 -2.17 20.97
N GLY A 417 4.05 -2.24 22.29
CA GLY A 417 5.29 -2.51 23.01
C GLY A 417 6.29 -1.37 22.84
N ASP A 418 7.40 -1.65 22.17
CA ASP A 418 8.45 -0.69 21.80
C ASP A 418 8.41 -0.30 20.31
N VAL A 419 7.34 -0.67 19.61
CA VAL A 419 7.05 -0.29 18.21
C VAL A 419 6.11 0.90 18.14
N ALA A 420 6.42 1.86 17.27
CA ALA A 420 5.46 2.87 16.81
C ALA A 420 5.02 2.58 15.37
N ILE A 421 3.73 2.76 15.07
CA ILE A 421 3.17 2.75 13.72
C ILE A 421 2.47 4.08 13.49
N ALA A 422 2.82 4.81 12.43
CA ALA A 422 2.17 6.07 12.07
C ALA A 422 1.70 6.08 10.61
N THR A 423 0.59 6.76 10.34
CA THR A 423 -0.05 6.76 9.02
C THR A 423 -0.01 8.13 8.34
N ASN A 424 -0.07 8.15 7.01
CA ASN A 424 -0.33 9.37 6.24
C ASN A 424 -1.04 9.03 4.90
N PRO A 425 -1.78 9.97 4.30
CA PRO A 425 -2.50 9.74 3.05
C PRO A 425 -1.68 10.02 1.78
N PHE A 426 -0.40 10.37 1.90
CA PHE A 426 0.41 10.87 0.80
C PHE A 426 1.26 9.76 0.15
N GLU A 427 1.74 10.01 -1.06
CA GLU A 427 3.01 9.49 -1.53
C GLU A 427 4.11 10.33 -0.89
N LEU A 428 4.46 9.99 0.34
CA LEU A 428 5.35 10.75 1.20
C LEU A 428 6.80 10.59 0.73
N TYR A 429 7.49 11.69 0.48
CA TYR A 429 8.91 11.63 0.11
C TYR A 429 9.74 11.03 1.24
N LEU A 430 10.74 10.22 0.87
CA LEU A 430 11.49 9.38 1.79
C LEU A 430 12.09 10.17 2.97
N GLU A 431 12.57 11.38 2.71
CA GLU A 431 13.22 12.23 3.71
C GLU A 431 12.35 12.51 4.95
N TYR A 432 11.06 12.77 4.78
CA TYR A 432 10.14 12.96 5.92
C TYR A 432 9.99 11.67 6.73
N GLY A 433 9.92 10.53 6.05
CA GLY A 433 9.87 9.23 6.72
C GLY A 433 11.12 8.94 7.53
N LEU A 434 12.30 9.25 6.97
CA LEU A 434 13.58 9.12 7.68
C LEU A 434 13.66 10.05 8.89
N GLN A 435 13.15 11.28 8.78
CA GLN A 435 13.09 12.20 9.93
C GLN A 435 12.22 11.62 11.06
N ILE A 436 11.04 11.08 10.75
CA ILE A 436 10.16 10.47 11.75
C ILE A 436 10.84 9.26 12.38
N LYS A 437 11.38 8.34 11.57
CA LYS A 437 12.06 7.14 12.07
C LYS A 437 13.24 7.49 12.98
N ALA A 438 14.12 8.39 12.55
CA ALA A 438 15.35 8.72 13.27
C ALA A 438 15.13 9.50 14.57
N ARG A 439 14.02 10.25 14.67
CA ARG A 439 13.69 11.08 15.84
C ARG A 439 12.64 10.44 16.76
N SER A 440 12.18 9.24 16.43
CA SER A 440 11.17 8.51 17.20
C SER A 440 11.73 8.01 18.53
N ASN A 441 10.91 8.03 19.58
CA ASN A 441 11.22 7.39 20.87
C ASN A 441 11.06 5.86 20.84
N ALA A 442 10.42 5.33 19.80
CA ALA A 442 10.24 3.90 19.64
C ALA A 442 11.55 3.23 19.21
N ALA A 443 11.76 1.98 19.64
CA ALA A 443 12.90 1.19 19.20
C ALA A 443 12.80 0.83 17.70
N GLN A 444 11.58 0.82 17.18
CA GLN A 444 11.29 0.59 15.76
C GLN A 444 10.05 1.38 15.34
N THR A 445 10.11 2.02 14.17
CA THR A 445 9.03 2.90 13.68
C THR A 445 8.61 2.52 12.28
N PHE A 446 7.34 2.16 12.14
CA PHE A 446 6.67 1.79 10.89
C PHE A 446 5.90 3.00 10.37
N LEU A 447 5.97 3.23 9.06
CA LEU A 447 5.21 4.28 8.40
C LEU A 447 4.31 3.66 7.35
N SER A 448 3.01 3.95 7.43
CA SER A 448 2.03 3.52 6.42
C SER A 448 1.60 4.73 5.61
N GLN A 449 2.06 4.81 4.38
CA GLN A 449 1.63 5.84 3.44
C GLN A 449 0.34 5.41 2.72
N LEU A 450 -0.27 6.33 1.96
CA LEU A 450 -1.51 6.08 1.21
C LEU A 450 -2.62 5.46 2.08
N THR A 451 -2.72 5.95 3.31
CA THR A 451 -3.64 5.45 4.32
C THR A 451 -4.84 6.37 4.47
N ASN A 452 -6.04 5.79 4.44
CA ASN A 452 -7.36 6.41 4.62
C ASN A 452 -7.78 7.48 3.60
N ASP A 453 -6.85 8.08 2.85
CA ASP A 453 -7.15 9.02 1.79
C ASP A 453 -6.07 9.04 0.69
N ARG A 454 -6.36 9.78 -0.39
CA ARG A 454 -5.52 9.96 -1.57
C ARG A 454 -4.94 11.38 -1.64
N GLY A 455 -4.04 11.69 -0.71
CA GLY A 455 -3.41 13.02 -0.56
C GLY A 455 -2.47 13.46 -1.68
N ARG A 456 -2.18 12.57 -2.65
CA ARG A 456 -1.17 12.71 -3.71
C ARG A 456 0.25 12.81 -3.15
N TYR A 457 1.20 13.38 -3.88
CA TYR A 457 2.58 13.51 -3.43
C TYR A 457 2.71 14.55 -2.31
N LEU A 458 3.64 14.29 -1.37
CA LEU A 458 4.12 15.28 -0.40
C LEU A 458 5.63 15.47 -0.56
N PRO A 459 6.07 16.43 -1.40
CA PRO A 459 7.48 16.64 -1.70
C PRO A 459 8.23 17.43 -0.61
N THR A 460 9.55 17.27 -0.59
CA THR A 460 10.44 18.12 0.20
C THR A 460 10.67 19.47 -0.47
N ARG A 461 11.14 20.46 0.30
CA ARG A 461 11.52 21.77 -0.25
C ARG A 461 12.57 21.66 -1.37
N ARG A 462 13.52 20.73 -1.20
CA ARG A 462 14.54 20.41 -2.22
C ARG A 462 13.94 19.83 -3.49
N ALA A 463 12.99 18.89 -3.38
CA ALA A 463 12.33 18.31 -4.54
C ALA A 463 11.50 19.34 -5.32
N VAL A 464 10.84 20.26 -4.61
CA VAL A 464 10.09 21.37 -5.25
C VAL A 464 11.02 22.24 -6.09
N ALA A 465 12.21 22.57 -5.58
CA ALA A 465 13.20 23.35 -6.33
C ALA A 465 13.69 22.63 -7.61
N GLY A 466 13.77 21.29 -7.61
CA GLY A 466 14.17 20.50 -8.77
C GLY A 466 13.10 20.35 -9.86
N GLY A 467 11.82 20.55 -9.54
CA GLY A 467 10.72 20.59 -10.51
C GLY A 467 10.38 19.25 -11.21
N ALA A 468 10.82 18.11 -10.68
CA ALA A 468 10.46 16.80 -11.20
C ALA A 468 8.96 16.48 -11.01
N TYR A 469 8.44 15.51 -11.76
CA TYR A 469 7.11 14.96 -11.47
C TYR A 469 7.03 14.51 -10.00
N GLY A 470 5.90 14.76 -9.35
CA GLY A 470 5.72 14.51 -7.92
C GLY A 470 6.04 15.71 -7.03
N SER A 471 6.80 16.70 -7.51
CA SER A 471 7.09 17.94 -6.76
C SER A 471 6.42 19.20 -7.32
N ARG A 472 5.87 19.13 -8.54
CA ARG A 472 5.13 20.23 -9.19
C ARG A 472 3.78 20.49 -8.52
N ILE A 473 3.27 21.72 -8.59
CA ILE A 473 1.95 22.08 -8.04
C ILE A 473 0.80 21.21 -8.58
N THR A 474 0.94 20.67 -9.80
CA THR A 474 -0.05 19.73 -10.38
C THR A 474 -0.11 18.36 -9.69
N ASP A 475 0.90 18.01 -8.88
CA ASP A 475 1.10 16.71 -8.24
C ASP A 475 0.84 16.68 -6.73
N ASN A 476 0.81 17.83 -6.07
CA ASN A 476 0.68 17.93 -4.63
C ASN A 476 -0.45 18.89 -4.23
N ARG A 477 -1.14 18.54 -3.15
CA ARG A 477 -2.12 19.41 -2.48
C ARG A 477 -1.49 20.09 -1.26
N VAL A 478 -0.68 19.34 -0.53
CA VAL A 478 0.08 19.80 0.63
C VAL A 478 1.54 19.96 0.21
N GLY A 479 2.16 21.07 0.64
CA GLY A 479 3.54 21.41 0.31
C GLY A 479 4.53 21.10 1.44
N PRO A 480 5.78 21.57 1.33
CA PRO A 480 6.80 21.30 2.33
C PRO A 480 6.44 21.74 3.75
N GLU A 481 5.73 22.87 3.90
CA GLU A 481 5.28 23.35 5.21
C GLU A 481 4.33 22.36 5.90
N GLY A 482 3.40 21.76 5.15
CA GLY A 482 2.55 20.71 5.69
C GLY A 482 3.28 19.38 5.92
N GLY A 483 4.35 19.11 5.16
CA GLY A 483 5.27 18.02 5.46
C GLY A 483 5.99 18.20 6.79
N ASP A 484 6.53 19.41 7.04
CA ASP A 484 7.18 19.77 8.30
C ASP A 484 6.18 19.65 9.48
N ALA A 485 4.94 20.11 9.29
CA ALA A 485 3.87 19.99 10.29
C ALA A 485 3.49 18.53 10.58
N LEU A 486 3.36 17.69 9.54
CA LEU A 486 3.08 16.26 9.68
C LEU A 486 4.17 15.55 10.49
N VAL A 487 5.45 15.80 10.17
CA VAL A 487 6.59 15.21 10.90
C VAL A 487 6.57 15.65 12.36
N ALA A 488 6.42 16.95 12.61
CA ALA A 488 6.42 17.50 13.97
C ALA A 488 5.30 16.89 14.82
N ARG A 489 4.06 16.85 14.29
CA ARG A 489 2.91 16.32 15.02
C ARG A 489 3.01 14.82 15.25
N THR A 490 3.47 14.06 14.25
CA THR A 490 3.68 12.62 14.38
C THR A 490 4.66 12.29 15.51
N LEU A 491 5.80 12.99 15.55
CA LEU A 491 6.83 12.79 16.58
C LEU A 491 6.36 13.19 17.98
N ASP A 492 5.63 14.30 18.10
CA ASP A 492 5.04 14.73 19.37
C ASP A 492 4.04 13.70 19.91
N ILE A 493 3.18 13.12 19.07
CA ILE A 493 2.28 12.05 19.51
C ILE A 493 3.06 10.80 19.90
N ILE A 494 4.06 10.38 19.11
CA ILE A 494 4.92 9.24 19.47
C ILE A 494 5.54 9.46 20.85
N ALA A 495 6.08 10.65 21.12
CA ALA A 495 6.68 10.97 22.41
C ALA A 495 5.67 10.80 23.57
N ARG A 496 4.46 11.35 23.43
CA ARG A 496 3.38 11.22 24.44
C ARG A 496 2.92 9.79 24.66
N LEU A 497 2.98 8.93 23.64
CA LEU A 497 2.66 7.51 23.81
C LEU A 497 3.73 6.75 24.63
N TRP A 498 4.92 7.33 24.80
CA TRP A 498 6.04 6.79 25.58
C TRP A 498 6.15 7.32 27.01
N GLU A 499 5.40 8.38 27.34
CA GLU A 499 5.15 8.85 28.71
C GLU A 499 4.14 7.95 29.44
#